data_AF-A0A382CJJ1-F1
#
_entry.id   AF-A0A382CJJ1-F1
#
_cell.length_a   1.000
_cell.length_b   1.000
_cell.length_c   1.000
_cell.angle_alpha   90.00
_cell.angle_beta   90.00
_cell.angle_gamma   90.00
#
_symmetry.space_group_name_H-M   'P 1'
#
loop_
_entity.id
_entity.type
_entity.pdbx_description
1 polymer ?
#
loop_
_entity_poly.entity_id
_entity_poly.type
_entity_poly.pdbx_seq_one_letter_code
_entity_poly.pdbx_strand_id
1 'polypeptide(L)'
;MSSMEEEMKKANKKKMMKQAKQQHKLAEMEQDFLKSKTLGIYNYIIDIDRNSLLTYGFVLITIVFLISMIDIKFNFILAVVVGIGVIYFLNEKRRATESGEMSQIELKLTRIFPPPDYFYMDSGIVELTYDIQEFKKYNEKAYENMIKHIDNVLHLRLDIERGVKHCEATVDIAKDERDDALNSLHSIIYKTPSNREFESKLTKALESLQYILQLHIDFMIQNCNNRYKKSGPNINNKMLYQDDPKPIDNRKCKDQNYYVYY
;
A
#
# COMPACT_ATOMS: atom_id res chain seq x y z
N MET A 1 25.84 -36.17 -8.47
CA MET A 1 26.09 -34.93 -7.70
C MET A 1 26.13 -33.66 -8.55
N SER A 2 26.40 -33.66 -9.87
CA SER A 2 26.55 -32.40 -10.62
C SER A 2 25.26 -31.64 -10.97
N SER A 3 24.10 -32.31 -11.09
CA SER A 3 22.84 -31.66 -11.49
C SER A 3 22.29 -30.67 -10.45
N MET A 4 22.33 -31.04 -9.16
CA MET A 4 21.79 -30.22 -8.06
C MET A 4 22.67 -28.97 -7.81
N GLU A 5 23.98 -29.09 -7.98
CA GLU A 5 24.91 -27.98 -7.83
C GLU A 5 24.73 -26.94 -8.95
N GLU A 6 24.44 -27.40 -10.17
CA GLU A 6 24.17 -26.53 -11.31
C GLU A 6 22.85 -25.76 -11.14
N GLU A 7 21.81 -26.39 -10.61
CA GLU A 7 20.54 -25.73 -10.29
C GLU A 7 20.69 -24.67 -9.19
N MET A 8 21.43 -24.96 -8.12
CA MET A 8 21.73 -23.97 -7.09
C MET A 8 22.52 -22.78 -7.64
N LYS A 9 23.50 -23.01 -8.51
CA LYS A 9 24.25 -21.94 -9.18
C LYS A 9 23.34 -21.07 -10.05
N LYS A 10 22.43 -21.67 -10.82
CA LYS A 10 21.44 -20.95 -11.64
C LYS A 10 20.48 -20.13 -10.78
N ALA A 11 19.96 -20.72 -9.70
CA ALA A 11 19.07 -20.03 -8.76
C ALA A 11 19.76 -18.84 -8.07
N ASN A 12 20.99 -19.02 -7.59
CA ASN A 12 21.78 -17.95 -6.98
C ASN A 12 22.09 -16.83 -7.97
N LYS A 13 22.48 -17.17 -9.21
CA LYS A 13 22.70 -16.18 -10.28
C LYS A 13 21.44 -15.36 -10.57
N LYS A 14 20.27 -16.02 -10.62
CA LYS A 14 18.97 -15.35 -10.81
C LYS A 14 18.63 -14.43 -9.63
N LYS A 15 18.87 -14.87 -8.38
CA LYS A 15 18.66 -14.07 -7.16
C LYS A 15 19.56 -12.81 -7.17
N MET A 16 20.85 -12.97 -7.47
CA MET A 16 21.79 -11.85 -7.56
C MET A 16 21.44 -10.85 -8.67
N MET A 17 21.03 -11.33 -9.85
CA MET A 17 20.62 -10.45 -10.95
C MET A 17 19.36 -9.64 -10.59
N LYS A 18 18.40 -10.24 -9.89
CA LYS A 18 17.22 -9.52 -9.38
C LYS A 18 17.62 -8.44 -8.37
N GLN A 19 18.51 -8.75 -7.43
CA GLN A 19 19.01 -7.80 -6.45
C GLN A 19 19.75 -6.62 -7.11
N ALA A 20 20.61 -6.88 -8.09
CA ALA A 20 21.34 -5.83 -8.80
C ALA A 20 20.40 -4.89 -9.58
N LYS A 21 19.39 -5.44 -10.26
CA LYS A 21 18.36 -4.64 -10.95
C LYS A 21 17.57 -3.77 -9.96
N GLN A 22 17.23 -4.32 -8.81
CA GLN A 22 16.50 -3.60 -7.75
C GLN A 22 17.35 -2.46 -7.16
N GLN A 23 18.64 -2.70 -6.92
CA GLN A 23 19.58 -1.65 -6.46
C GLN A 23 19.76 -0.52 -7.48
N HIS A 24 19.85 -0.85 -8.78
CA HIS A 24 19.93 0.18 -9.82
C HIS A 24 18.66 1.03 -9.86
N LYS A 25 17.47 0.39 -9.84
CA LYS A 25 16.19 1.10 -9.81
C LYS A 25 16.07 1.98 -8.57
N LEU A 26 16.50 1.48 -7.40
CA LEU A 26 16.53 2.25 -6.16
C LEU A 26 17.38 3.52 -6.28
N ALA A 27 18.59 3.40 -6.85
CA ALA A 27 19.46 4.56 -7.05
C ALA A 27 18.84 5.60 -7.99
N GLU A 28 18.14 5.16 -9.04
CA GLU A 28 17.43 6.04 -9.97
C GLU A 28 16.27 6.78 -9.27
N MET A 29 15.43 6.07 -8.51
CA MET A 29 14.33 6.71 -7.76
C MET A 29 14.83 7.62 -6.64
N GLU A 30 15.94 7.29 -5.97
CA GLU A 30 16.55 8.18 -4.97
C GLU A 30 17.04 9.48 -5.61
N GLN A 31 17.63 9.42 -6.81
CA GLN A 31 18.03 10.61 -7.56
C GLN A 31 16.83 11.44 -8.01
N ASP A 32 15.79 10.81 -8.55
CA ASP A 32 14.56 11.50 -8.95
C ASP A 32 13.85 12.15 -7.76
N PHE A 33 13.85 11.49 -6.60
CA PHE A 33 13.30 12.05 -5.36
C PHE A 33 14.09 13.27 -4.86
N LEU A 34 15.43 13.22 -4.92
CA LEU A 34 16.27 14.37 -4.57
C LEU A 34 16.09 15.52 -5.57
N LYS A 35 15.90 15.20 -6.85
CA LYS A 35 15.63 16.17 -7.91
C LYS A 35 14.24 16.81 -7.76
N SER A 36 13.20 16.05 -7.44
CA SER A 36 11.85 16.59 -7.22
C SER A 36 11.79 17.49 -5.98
N LYS A 37 12.53 17.18 -4.91
CA LYS A 37 12.67 18.05 -3.73
C LYS A 37 13.36 19.39 -4.01
N THR A 38 14.17 19.49 -5.06
CA THR A 38 14.96 20.69 -5.37
C THR A 38 14.33 21.56 -6.46
N LEU A 39 13.26 21.10 -7.12
CA LEU A 39 12.62 21.78 -8.24
C LEU A 39 11.31 22.47 -7.81
N GLY A 40 11.43 23.65 -7.18
CA GLY A 40 10.30 24.56 -6.94
C GLY A 40 9.90 25.36 -8.19
N ILE A 41 8.65 25.89 -8.19
CA ILE A 41 7.97 26.89 -9.07
C ILE A 41 8.14 26.75 -10.60
N TYR A 42 9.36 26.59 -11.10
CA TYR A 42 9.70 26.51 -12.51
C TYR A 42 8.99 25.36 -13.23
N ASN A 43 8.93 24.17 -12.62
CA ASN A 43 8.19 23.05 -13.19
C ASN A 43 6.67 23.22 -13.08
N TYR A 44 6.17 23.97 -12.09
CA TYR A 44 4.73 24.24 -11.98
C TYR A 44 4.20 24.99 -13.19
N ILE A 45 4.98 25.90 -13.78
CA ILE A 45 4.57 26.67 -14.95
C ILE A 45 4.66 25.84 -16.24
N ILE A 46 5.63 24.91 -16.31
CA ILE A 46 5.91 24.11 -17.50
C ILE A 46 4.95 22.91 -17.62
N ASP A 47 4.48 22.36 -16.51
CA ASP A 47 3.69 21.12 -16.46
C ASP A 47 2.17 21.34 -16.42
N ILE A 48 1.70 22.58 -16.69
CA ILE A 48 0.27 22.87 -16.78
C ILE A 48 -0.29 22.27 -18.08
N ASP A 49 -1.21 21.33 -17.92
CA ASP A 49 -1.94 20.74 -19.05
C ASP A 49 -2.66 21.82 -19.88
N ARG A 50 -2.72 21.65 -21.21
CA ARG A 50 -3.29 22.65 -22.13
C ARG A 50 -4.75 22.95 -21.83
N ASN A 51 -5.53 21.96 -21.38
CA ASN A 51 -6.93 22.17 -20.99
C ASN A 51 -7.05 22.96 -19.69
N SER A 52 -6.15 22.72 -18.74
CA SER A 52 -6.07 23.51 -17.50
C SER A 52 -5.65 24.95 -17.80
N LEU A 53 -4.76 25.18 -18.76
CA LEU A 53 -4.32 26.52 -19.18
C LEU A 53 -5.48 27.36 -19.74
N LEU A 54 -6.34 26.76 -20.57
CA LEU A 54 -7.56 27.42 -21.05
C LEU A 54 -8.53 27.74 -19.92
N THR A 55 -8.66 26.82 -18.96
CA THR A 55 -9.50 27.01 -17.77
C THR A 55 -8.99 28.17 -16.92
N TYR A 56 -7.67 28.25 -16.69
CA TYR A 56 -7.06 29.37 -15.97
C TYR A 56 -7.20 30.70 -16.72
N GLY A 57 -7.08 30.69 -18.05
CA GLY A 57 -7.35 31.85 -18.89
C GLY A 57 -8.79 32.36 -18.76
N PHE A 58 -9.77 31.45 -18.78
CA PHE A 58 -11.18 31.79 -18.60
C PHE A 58 -11.48 32.33 -17.20
N VAL A 59 -10.91 31.72 -16.15
CA VAL A 59 -11.01 32.20 -14.77
C VAL A 59 -10.42 33.61 -14.65
N LEU A 60 -9.27 33.87 -15.28
CA LEU A 60 -8.62 35.18 -15.24
C LEU A 60 -9.46 36.26 -15.95
N ILE A 61 -10.02 35.95 -17.13
CA ILE A 61 -10.93 36.85 -17.85
C ILE A 61 -12.17 37.15 -17.00
N THR A 62 -12.75 36.12 -16.36
CA THR A 62 -13.93 36.27 -15.49
C THR A 62 -13.62 37.16 -14.28
N ILE A 63 -12.45 36.98 -13.66
CA ILE A 63 -11.98 37.81 -12.55
C ILE A 63 -11.82 39.27 -13.01
N VAL A 64 -11.15 39.52 -14.15
CA VAL A 64 -10.98 40.88 -14.70
C VAL A 64 -12.33 41.53 -14.99
N PHE A 65 -13.28 40.78 -15.56
CA PHE A 65 -14.63 41.26 -15.84
C PHE A 65 -15.39 41.64 -14.55
N LEU A 66 -15.36 40.78 -13.52
CA LEU A 66 -16.00 41.06 -12.23
C LEU A 66 -15.36 42.27 -11.52
N ILE A 67 -14.03 42.38 -11.60
CA ILE A 67 -13.26 43.51 -11.06
C ILE A 67 -13.67 44.81 -11.75
N SER A 68 -13.90 44.80 -13.07
CA SER A 68 -14.31 46.01 -13.82
C SER A 68 -15.68 46.60 -13.43
N MET A 69 -16.53 45.83 -12.73
CA MET A 69 -17.85 46.29 -12.27
C MET A 69 -17.84 46.88 -10.85
N ILE A 70 -16.68 46.89 -10.17
CA ILE A 70 -16.54 47.32 -8.78
C ILE A 70 -15.60 48.53 -8.75
N ASP A 71 -15.94 49.59 -7.99
CA ASP A 71 -14.99 50.67 -7.69
C ASP A 71 -13.90 50.14 -6.75
N ILE A 72 -12.83 49.62 -7.35
CA ILE A 72 -11.73 48.95 -6.64
C ILE A 72 -10.91 49.99 -5.88
N LYS A 73 -10.95 49.90 -4.55
CA LYS A 73 -9.95 50.55 -3.70
C LYS A 73 -8.67 49.70 -3.68
N PHE A 74 -7.52 50.34 -3.54
CA PHE A 74 -6.21 49.67 -3.46
C PHE A 74 -6.16 48.50 -2.46
N ASN A 75 -6.89 48.61 -1.35
CA ASN A 75 -7.01 47.57 -0.33
C ASN A 75 -7.60 46.24 -0.87
N PHE A 76 -8.49 46.29 -1.86
CA PHE A 76 -9.06 45.10 -2.48
C PHE A 76 -8.04 44.37 -3.35
N ILE A 77 -7.24 45.09 -4.13
CA ILE A 77 -6.14 44.51 -4.94
C ILE A 77 -5.14 43.81 -4.03
N LEU A 78 -4.73 44.47 -2.94
CA LEU A 78 -3.79 43.90 -1.98
C LEU A 78 -4.36 42.64 -1.30
N ALA A 79 -5.64 42.64 -0.93
CA ALA A 79 -6.30 41.46 -0.38
C ALA A 79 -6.38 40.30 -1.38
N VAL A 80 -6.63 40.56 -2.67
CA VAL A 80 -6.64 39.54 -3.73
C VAL A 80 -5.25 38.95 -3.94
N VAL A 81 -4.21 39.78 -4.02
CA VAL A 81 -2.81 39.31 -4.18
C VAL A 81 -2.39 38.46 -2.99
N VAL A 82 -2.69 38.89 -1.75
CA VAL A 82 -2.42 38.11 -0.55
C VAL A 82 -3.23 36.81 -0.55
N GLY A 83 -4.51 36.84 -0.93
CA GLY A 83 -5.36 35.66 -1.02
C GLY A 83 -4.84 34.63 -2.03
N ILE A 84 -4.42 35.06 -3.21
CA ILE A 84 -3.77 34.20 -4.21
C ILE A 84 -2.48 33.61 -3.63
N GLY A 85 -1.66 34.42 -2.95
CA GLY A 85 -0.44 33.95 -2.29
C GLY A 85 -0.69 32.89 -1.22
N VAL A 86 -1.73 33.05 -0.38
CA VAL A 86 -2.09 32.07 0.64
C VAL A 86 -2.63 30.78 0.01
N ILE A 87 -3.53 30.87 -0.97
CA ILE A 87 -4.07 29.68 -1.67
C ILE A 87 -2.93 28.92 -2.35
N TYR A 88 -2.03 29.64 -3.02
CA TYR A 88 -0.84 29.05 -3.63
C TYR A 88 0.02 28.34 -2.61
N PHE A 89 0.35 29.00 -1.49
CA PHE A 89 1.17 28.40 -0.43
C PHE A 89 0.53 27.15 0.19
N LEU A 90 -0.79 27.17 0.43
CA LEU A 90 -1.52 26.01 0.95
C LEU A 90 -1.56 24.86 -0.04
N ASN A 91 -1.76 25.15 -1.34
CA ASN A 91 -1.80 24.14 -2.39
C ASN A 91 -0.42 23.53 -2.64
N GLU A 92 0.64 24.36 -2.65
CA GLU A 92 2.01 23.90 -2.78
C GLU A 92 2.42 23.04 -1.58
N LYS A 93 2.08 23.46 -0.35
CA LYS A 93 2.30 22.66 0.86
C LYS A 93 1.62 21.29 0.74
N ARG A 94 0.36 21.25 0.27
CA ARG A 94 -0.37 20.01 0.08
C ARG A 94 0.29 19.10 -0.96
N ARG A 95 0.66 19.63 -2.13
CA ARG A 95 1.34 18.89 -3.20
C ARG A 95 2.71 18.36 -2.77
N ALA A 96 3.49 19.18 -2.09
CA ALA A 96 4.80 18.79 -1.57
C ALA A 96 4.68 17.65 -0.55
N THR A 97 3.63 17.66 0.29
CA THR A 97 3.34 16.57 1.21
C THR A 97 2.90 15.30 0.46
N GLU A 98 1.89 15.38 -0.41
CA GLU A 98 1.35 14.20 -1.12
C GLU A 98 2.39 13.52 -2.04
N SER A 99 3.14 14.30 -2.82
CA SER A 99 4.21 13.77 -3.70
C SER A 99 5.39 13.21 -2.90
N GLY A 100 5.71 13.83 -1.77
CA GLY A 100 6.75 13.39 -0.86
C GLY A 100 6.42 12.05 -0.19
N GLU A 101 5.18 11.87 0.25
CA GLU A 101 4.70 10.64 0.90
C GLU A 101 4.65 9.47 -0.10
N MET A 102 4.11 9.69 -1.31
CA MET A 102 4.06 8.64 -2.33
C MET A 102 5.46 8.16 -2.72
N SER A 103 6.38 9.09 -2.95
CA SER A 103 7.77 8.74 -3.28
C SER A 103 8.46 7.97 -2.14
N GLN A 104 8.17 8.30 -0.88
CA GLN A 104 8.69 7.56 0.27
C GLN A 104 8.17 6.13 0.29
N ILE A 105 6.89 5.91 -0.01
CA ILE A 105 6.30 4.56 -0.09
C ILE A 105 6.97 3.76 -1.21
N GLU A 106 7.20 4.35 -2.39
CA GLU A 106 7.89 3.69 -3.50
C GLU A 106 9.34 3.30 -3.14
N LEU A 107 10.06 4.20 -2.45
CA LEU A 107 11.39 3.92 -1.92
C LEU A 107 11.37 2.78 -0.88
N LYS A 108 10.38 2.75 0.02
CA LYS A 108 10.21 1.66 0.99
C LYS A 108 9.93 0.33 0.26
N LEU A 109 8.98 0.33 -0.68
CA LEU A 109 8.58 -0.84 -1.46
C LEU A 109 9.78 -1.48 -2.18
N THR A 110 10.64 -0.65 -2.75
CA THR A 110 11.81 -1.12 -3.52
C THR A 110 12.98 -1.59 -2.65
N ARG A 111 12.92 -1.37 -1.34
CA ARG A 111 13.88 -1.91 -0.37
C ARG A 111 13.45 -3.25 0.23
N ILE A 112 12.17 -3.60 0.16
CA ILE A 112 11.65 -4.89 0.64
C ILE A 112 12.20 -6.03 -0.24
N PHE A 113 12.65 -7.11 0.40
CA PHE A 113 13.20 -8.29 -0.30
C PHE A 113 12.73 -9.62 0.32
N PRO A 114 12.16 -10.55 -0.47
CA PRO A 114 12.01 -10.52 -1.94
C PRO A 114 11.06 -9.40 -2.41
N PRO A 115 11.24 -8.87 -3.64
CA PRO A 115 10.39 -7.82 -4.15
C PRO A 115 8.96 -8.36 -4.34
N PRO A 116 7.96 -7.80 -3.64
CA PRO A 116 6.57 -8.16 -3.81
C PRO A 116 6.00 -7.55 -5.10
N ASP A 117 5.04 -8.23 -5.71
CA ASP A 117 4.42 -7.76 -6.95
C ASP A 117 3.19 -6.88 -6.69
N TYR A 118 2.44 -7.12 -5.60
CA TYR A 118 1.12 -6.54 -5.33
C TYR A 118 1.05 -5.59 -4.12
N PHE A 119 2.15 -5.40 -3.39
CA PHE A 119 2.20 -4.51 -2.22
C PHE A 119 1.83 -3.06 -2.51
N TYR A 120 1.93 -2.59 -3.76
CA TYR A 120 1.51 -1.25 -4.14
C TYR A 120 0.01 -0.99 -3.91
N MET A 121 -0.79 -2.04 -3.70
CA MET A 121 -2.22 -1.95 -3.43
C MET A 121 -2.54 -1.41 -2.02
N ASP A 122 -1.58 -1.45 -1.09
CA ASP A 122 -1.80 -1.02 0.29
C ASP A 122 -0.51 -0.45 0.90
N SER A 123 -0.51 0.86 1.17
CA SER A 123 0.64 1.53 1.77
C SER A 123 0.93 1.03 3.19
N GLY A 124 -0.08 0.65 3.97
CA GLY A 124 0.09 0.14 5.32
C GLY A 124 0.88 -1.17 5.34
N ILE A 125 0.67 -2.06 4.35
CA ILE A 125 1.46 -3.28 4.19
C ILE A 125 2.93 -2.96 3.87
N VAL A 126 3.18 -1.99 2.99
CA VAL A 126 4.54 -1.55 2.64
C VAL A 126 5.27 -1.02 3.86
N GLU A 127 4.63 -0.11 4.61
CA GLU A 127 5.22 0.50 5.80
C GLU A 127 5.49 -0.54 6.88
N LEU A 128 4.50 -1.35 7.22
CA LEU A 128 4.63 -2.40 8.21
C LEU A 128 5.78 -3.35 7.87
N THR A 129 5.83 -3.85 6.63
CA THR A 129 6.82 -4.85 6.20
C THR A 129 8.23 -4.26 6.16
N TYR A 130 8.35 -2.99 5.77
CA TYR A 130 9.61 -2.25 5.80
C TYR A 130 10.10 -2.02 7.23
N ASP A 131 9.19 -1.68 8.16
CA ASP A 131 9.51 -1.37 9.55
C ASP A 131 10.04 -2.58 10.33
N ILE A 132 9.64 -3.80 9.94
CA ILE A 132 10.11 -5.06 10.53
C ILE A 132 11.19 -5.77 9.70
N GLN A 133 11.69 -5.16 8.61
CA GLN A 133 12.69 -5.79 7.73
C GLN A 133 13.98 -6.15 8.47
N GLU A 134 14.34 -5.41 9.52
CA GLU A 134 15.54 -5.64 10.32
C GLU A 134 15.53 -7.01 11.03
N PHE A 135 14.34 -7.58 11.26
CA PHE A 135 14.17 -8.89 11.88
C PHE A 135 14.40 -10.05 10.90
N LYS A 136 14.51 -9.76 9.59
CA LYS A 136 14.87 -10.74 8.56
C LYS A 136 16.15 -11.49 8.93
N LYS A 137 17.12 -10.83 9.56
CA LYS A 137 18.40 -11.45 9.96
C LYS A 137 18.24 -12.59 10.98
N TYR A 138 17.14 -12.62 11.73
CA TYR A 138 16.87 -13.67 12.72
C TYR A 138 16.14 -14.87 12.11
N ASN A 139 15.30 -14.66 11.09
CA ASN A 139 14.59 -15.74 10.42
C ASN A 139 14.24 -15.39 8.96
N GLU A 140 15.26 -15.39 8.09
CA GLU A 140 15.11 -14.97 6.69
C GLU A 140 13.98 -15.71 5.99
N LYS A 141 13.94 -17.04 6.10
CA LYS A 141 12.91 -17.88 5.46
C LYS A 141 11.48 -17.49 5.88
N ALA A 142 11.27 -17.20 7.16
CA ALA A 142 9.94 -16.81 7.65
C ALA A 142 9.56 -15.40 7.16
N TYR A 143 10.53 -14.49 7.07
CA TYR A 143 10.30 -13.16 6.49
C TYR A 143 9.97 -13.24 4.99
N GLU A 144 10.70 -14.04 4.21
CA GLU A 144 10.41 -14.24 2.78
C GLU A 144 9.04 -14.90 2.58
N ASN A 145 8.68 -15.89 3.41
CA ASN A 145 7.36 -16.52 3.38
C ASN A 145 6.24 -15.54 3.73
N MET A 146 6.41 -14.74 4.79
CA MET A 146 5.45 -13.72 5.18
C MET A 146 5.14 -12.78 4.01
N ILE A 147 6.18 -12.26 3.33
CA ILE A 147 6.00 -11.40 2.15
C ILE A 147 5.20 -12.13 1.07
N LYS A 148 5.58 -13.36 0.74
CA LYS A 148 4.90 -14.17 -0.29
C LYS A 148 3.41 -14.36 0.01
N HIS A 149 3.08 -14.71 1.24
CA HIS A 149 1.70 -14.96 1.64
C HIS A 149 0.86 -13.68 1.65
N ILE A 150 1.42 -12.55 2.09
CA ILE A 150 0.76 -11.23 1.96
C ILE A 150 0.52 -10.90 0.48
N ASP A 151 1.53 -11.09 -0.37
CA ASP A 151 1.44 -10.81 -1.80
C ASP A 151 0.35 -11.65 -2.47
N ASN A 152 0.23 -12.92 -2.08
CA ASN A 152 -0.84 -13.80 -2.53
C ASN A 152 -2.24 -13.31 -2.10
N VAL A 153 -2.42 -12.82 -0.86
CA VAL A 153 -3.70 -12.24 -0.43
C VAL A 153 -4.09 -11.05 -1.31
N LEU A 154 -3.15 -10.15 -1.60
CA LEU A 154 -3.39 -8.98 -2.45
C LEU A 154 -3.66 -9.36 -3.91
N HIS A 155 -2.96 -10.37 -4.42
CA HIS A 155 -3.22 -10.93 -5.74
C HIS A 155 -4.64 -11.49 -5.85
N LEU A 156 -5.07 -12.30 -4.88
CA LEU A 156 -6.41 -12.88 -4.83
C LEU A 156 -7.49 -11.79 -4.72
N ARG A 157 -7.22 -10.72 -3.98
CA ARG A 157 -8.09 -9.54 -3.94
C ARG A 157 -8.27 -8.94 -5.32
N LEU A 158 -7.20 -8.72 -6.07
CA LEU A 158 -7.25 -8.15 -7.41
C LEU A 158 -8.03 -9.07 -8.38
N ASP A 159 -7.83 -10.37 -8.29
CA ASP A 159 -8.58 -11.35 -9.08
C ASP A 159 -10.07 -11.32 -8.74
N ILE A 160 -10.40 -11.21 -7.45
CA ILE A 160 -11.79 -11.01 -7.00
C ILE A 160 -12.32 -9.70 -7.56
N GLU A 161 -11.62 -8.58 -7.52
CA GLU A 161 -12.07 -7.31 -8.13
C GLU A 161 -12.36 -7.47 -9.63
N ARG A 162 -11.53 -8.23 -10.36
CA ARG A 162 -11.66 -8.46 -11.81
C ARG A 162 -12.81 -9.39 -12.21
N GLY A 163 -13.20 -10.35 -11.37
CA GLY A 163 -14.30 -11.25 -11.69
C GLY A 163 -13.97 -12.73 -11.69
N VAL A 164 -13.57 -13.29 -10.54
CA VAL A 164 -13.39 -14.74 -10.41
C VAL A 164 -14.71 -15.51 -10.54
N LYS A 165 -14.64 -16.72 -11.10
CA LYS A 165 -15.77 -17.65 -11.21
C LYS A 165 -16.23 -18.17 -9.84
N HIS A 166 -15.29 -18.66 -9.03
CA HIS A 166 -15.57 -19.26 -7.71
C HIS A 166 -15.13 -18.31 -6.60
N CYS A 167 -15.95 -17.29 -6.33
CA CYS A 167 -15.60 -16.21 -5.40
C CYS A 167 -15.39 -16.72 -3.96
N GLU A 168 -16.25 -17.63 -3.49
CA GLU A 168 -16.14 -18.27 -2.17
C GLU A 168 -14.81 -18.98 -1.97
N ALA A 169 -14.48 -19.93 -2.85
CA ALA A 169 -13.23 -20.67 -2.76
C ALA A 169 -12.00 -19.76 -2.82
N THR A 170 -12.07 -18.67 -3.60
CA THR A 170 -10.98 -17.69 -3.69
C THR A 170 -10.80 -16.93 -2.38
N VAL A 171 -11.91 -16.57 -1.70
CA VAL A 171 -11.88 -15.95 -0.37
C VAL A 171 -11.32 -16.91 0.67
N ASP A 172 -11.69 -18.19 0.62
CA ASP A 172 -11.17 -19.17 1.59
C ASP A 172 -9.67 -19.38 1.43
N ILE A 173 -9.16 -19.46 0.19
CA ILE A 173 -7.71 -19.47 -0.07
C ILE A 173 -7.05 -18.20 0.48
N ALA A 174 -7.69 -17.04 0.33
CA ALA A 174 -7.13 -15.80 0.87
C ALA A 174 -7.08 -15.78 2.41
N LYS A 175 -8.04 -16.41 3.09
CA LYS A 175 -8.00 -16.58 4.56
C LYS A 175 -6.84 -17.49 4.98
N ASP A 176 -6.60 -18.58 4.24
CA ASP A 176 -5.47 -19.47 4.50
C ASP A 176 -4.13 -18.73 4.31
N GLU A 177 -3.99 -17.98 3.21
CA GLU A 177 -2.79 -17.17 2.94
C GLU A 177 -2.58 -16.07 4.01
N ARG A 178 -3.67 -15.46 4.53
CA ARG A 178 -3.58 -14.56 5.68
C ARG A 178 -3.01 -15.28 6.89
N ASP A 179 -3.54 -16.45 7.24
CA ASP A 179 -3.12 -17.18 8.42
C ASP A 179 -1.67 -17.66 8.30
N ASP A 180 -1.24 -18.06 7.10
CA ASP A 180 0.16 -18.41 6.79
C ASP A 180 1.11 -17.20 6.90
N ALA A 181 0.67 -16.01 6.50
CA ALA A 181 1.43 -14.77 6.69
C ALA A 181 1.63 -14.46 8.19
N LEU A 182 0.56 -14.57 8.99
CA LEU A 182 0.61 -14.34 10.44
C LEU A 182 1.48 -15.38 11.16
N ASN A 183 1.36 -16.65 10.79
CA ASN A 183 2.19 -17.74 11.31
C ASN A 183 3.68 -17.53 10.97
N SER A 184 3.97 -17.02 9.77
CA SER A 184 5.32 -16.67 9.36
C SER A 184 5.88 -15.52 10.21
N LEU A 185 5.10 -14.46 10.46
CA LEU A 185 5.52 -13.38 11.36
C LEU A 185 5.71 -13.87 12.80
N HIS A 186 4.80 -14.67 13.34
CA HIS A 186 4.96 -15.33 14.65
C HIS A 186 6.27 -16.13 14.74
N SER A 187 6.64 -16.83 13.67
CA SER A 187 7.91 -17.57 13.61
C SER A 187 9.14 -16.66 13.65
N ILE A 188 9.04 -15.41 13.20
CA ILE A 188 10.08 -14.39 13.36
C ILE A 188 10.17 -13.96 14.83
N ILE A 189 9.03 -13.73 15.50
CA ILE A 189 8.97 -13.40 16.93
C ILE A 189 9.71 -14.45 17.75
N TYR A 190 9.39 -15.73 17.53
CA TYR A 190 9.97 -16.82 18.29
C TYR A 190 11.49 -16.97 18.11
N LYS A 191 12.01 -16.70 16.91
CA LYS A 191 13.46 -16.79 16.64
C LYS A 191 14.23 -15.53 16.99
N THR A 192 13.54 -14.42 17.24
CA THR A 192 14.19 -13.16 17.63
C THR A 192 14.67 -13.29 19.08
N PRO A 193 15.92 -12.88 19.41
CA PRO A 193 16.41 -12.91 20.77
C PRO A 193 15.49 -12.16 21.73
N SER A 194 15.24 -12.72 22.91
CA SER A 194 14.33 -12.11 23.88
C SER A 194 14.82 -10.71 24.26
N ASN A 195 14.02 -9.73 23.89
CA ASN A 195 14.24 -8.32 24.13
C ASN A 195 12.87 -7.66 24.13
N ARG A 196 12.54 -6.96 25.22
CA ARG A 196 11.22 -6.37 25.43
C ARG A 196 10.80 -5.40 24.32
N GLU A 197 11.74 -4.64 23.77
CA GLU A 197 11.49 -3.71 22.67
C GLU A 197 11.18 -4.46 21.37
N PHE A 198 11.95 -5.49 21.05
CA PHE A 198 11.72 -6.32 19.87
C PHE A 198 10.41 -7.10 19.96
N GLU A 199 10.13 -7.70 21.11
CA GLU A 199 8.88 -8.42 21.38
C GLU A 199 7.69 -7.47 21.24
N SER A 200 7.77 -6.26 21.81
CA SER A 200 6.69 -5.27 21.69
C SER A 200 6.49 -4.80 20.26
N LYS A 201 7.57 -4.50 19.53
CA LYS A 201 7.52 -4.05 18.14
C LYS A 201 6.92 -5.12 17.24
N LEU A 202 7.38 -6.36 17.35
CA LEU A 202 6.88 -7.46 16.52
C LEU A 202 5.45 -7.88 16.89
N THR A 203 5.07 -7.84 18.17
CA THR A 203 3.69 -8.11 18.59
C THR A 203 2.72 -7.08 18.02
N LYS A 204 3.07 -5.79 18.10
CA LYS A 204 2.29 -4.73 17.46
C LYS A 204 2.21 -4.90 15.94
N ALA A 205 3.32 -5.30 15.31
CA ALA A 205 3.35 -5.54 13.88
C ALA A 205 2.44 -6.71 13.48
N LEU A 206 2.40 -7.77 14.30
CA LEU A 206 1.51 -8.91 14.09
C LEU A 206 0.03 -8.51 14.20
N GLU A 207 -0.34 -7.78 15.26
CA GLU A 207 -1.70 -7.26 15.44
C GLU A 207 -2.11 -6.36 14.26
N SER A 208 -1.22 -5.46 13.84
CA SER A 208 -1.44 -4.57 12.69
C SER A 208 -1.58 -5.35 11.38
N LEU A 209 -0.73 -6.36 11.15
CA LEU A 209 -0.82 -7.22 9.97
C LEU A 209 -2.15 -7.97 9.92
N GLN A 210 -2.57 -8.54 11.05
CA GLN A 210 -3.84 -9.25 11.17
C GLN A 210 -5.00 -8.33 10.81
N TYR A 211 -5.01 -7.12 11.36
CA TYR A 211 -6.05 -6.13 11.07
C TYR A 211 -6.07 -5.74 9.58
N ILE A 212 -4.93 -5.37 9.00
CA ILE A 212 -4.84 -4.93 7.61
C ILE A 212 -5.30 -6.05 6.66
N LEU A 213 -4.78 -7.27 6.84
CA LEU A 213 -5.18 -8.39 5.99
C LEU A 213 -6.66 -8.73 6.16
N GLN A 214 -7.22 -8.63 7.37
CA GLN A 214 -8.65 -8.83 7.60
C GLN A 214 -9.50 -7.82 6.82
N LEU A 215 -9.10 -6.55 6.75
CA LEU A 215 -9.79 -5.55 5.92
C LEU A 215 -9.83 -5.95 4.44
N HIS A 216 -8.73 -6.53 3.92
CA HIS A 216 -8.71 -7.06 2.56
C HIS A 216 -9.67 -8.25 2.40
N ILE A 217 -9.71 -9.17 3.36
CA ILE A 217 -10.68 -10.30 3.36
C ILE A 217 -12.13 -9.77 3.36
N ASP A 218 -12.44 -8.81 4.23
CA ASP A 218 -13.79 -8.25 4.34
C ASP A 218 -14.23 -7.56 3.05
N PHE A 219 -13.32 -6.82 2.42
CA PHE A 219 -13.55 -6.21 1.11
C PHE A 219 -13.83 -7.27 0.03
N MET A 220 -13.06 -8.37 0.01
CA MET A 220 -13.29 -9.48 -0.91
C MET A 220 -14.67 -10.12 -0.70
N ILE A 221 -15.05 -10.38 0.57
CA ILE A 221 -16.38 -10.90 0.94
C ILE A 221 -17.49 -9.96 0.46
N GLN A 222 -17.35 -8.65 0.69
CA GLN A 222 -18.32 -7.65 0.26
C GLN A 222 -18.50 -7.66 -1.27
N ASN A 223 -17.41 -7.74 -2.02
CA ASN A 223 -17.45 -7.84 -3.48
C ASN A 223 -18.12 -9.12 -3.97
N CYS A 224 -17.79 -10.26 -3.38
CA CYS A 224 -18.46 -11.53 -3.69
C CYS A 224 -19.97 -11.46 -3.42
N ASN A 225 -20.37 -10.94 -2.25
CA ASN A 225 -21.76 -10.79 -1.87
C ASN A 225 -22.52 -9.80 -2.76
N ASN A 226 -21.89 -8.70 -3.16
CA ASN A 226 -22.47 -7.75 -4.11
C ASN A 226 -22.72 -8.39 -5.47
N ARG A 227 -21.84 -9.28 -5.93
CA ARG A 227 -22.06 -10.05 -7.16
C ARG A 227 -23.17 -11.07 -7.01
N TYR A 228 -23.16 -11.84 -5.92
CA TYR A 228 -24.23 -12.79 -5.60
C TYR A 228 -25.62 -12.12 -5.63
N LYS A 229 -25.76 -10.94 -5.01
CA LYS A 229 -27.00 -10.16 -5.02
C LYS A 229 -27.43 -9.73 -6.43
N LYS A 230 -26.49 -9.46 -7.34
CA LYS A 230 -26.75 -9.03 -8.72
C LYS A 230 -27.09 -10.19 -9.65
N SER A 231 -26.34 -11.28 -9.59
CA SER A 231 -26.51 -12.44 -10.48
C SER A 231 -27.53 -13.47 -9.99
N GLY A 232 -27.97 -13.35 -8.74
CA GLY A 232 -28.74 -14.38 -8.06
C GLY A 232 -27.92 -15.63 -7.71
N PRO A 233 -28.54 -16.61 -7.02
CA PRO A 233 -27.89 -17.85 -6.63
C PRO A 233 -27.57 -18.73 -7.84
N ASN A 234 -26.35 -19.24 -7.92
CA ASN A 234 -25.90 -20.18 -8.95
C ASN A 234 -24.85 -21.16 -8.40
N ILE A 235 -24.50 -22.19 -9.18
CA ILE A 235 -23.52 -23.22 -8.78
C ILE A 235 -22.11 -22.69 -8.49
N ASN A 236 -21.81 -21.46 -8.89
CA ASN A 236 -20.48 -20.84 -8.79
C ASN A 236 -20.43 -19.73 -7.74
N ASN A 237 -21.56 -19.34 -7.14
CA ASN A 237 -21.63 -18.26 -6.17
C ASN A 237 -22.50 -18.65 -4.96
N LYS A 238 -22.07 -18.19 -3.80
CA LYS A 238 -22.79 -18.37 -2.55
C LYS A 238 -22.63 -17.11 -1.73
N MET A 239 -23.62 -16.81 -0.89
CA MET A 239 -23.50 -15.74 0.08
C MET A 239 -22.47 -16.14 1.14
N LEU A 240 -21.50 -15.27 1.37
CA LEU A 240 -20.45 -15.43 2.36
C LEU A 240 -20.82 -14.65 3.61
N TYR A 241 -20.71 -15.27 4.78
CA TYR A 241 -20.90 -14.56 6.04
C TYR A 241 -19.55 -14.27 6.69
N GLN A 242 -19.40 -13.08 7.27
CA GLN A 242 -18.19 -12.70 8.00
C GLN A 242 -17.99 -13.57 9.24
N ASP A 243 -19.10 -14.04 9.83
CA ASP A 243 -19.16 -14.82 11.05
C ASP A 243 -19.52 -16.29 10.80
N ASP A 244 -19.23 -16.84 9.60
CA ASP A 244 -19.48 -18.25 9.34
C ASP A 244 -18.79 -19.10 10.43
N PRO A 245 -19.53 -20.04 11.09
CA PRO A 245 -18.97 -20.85 12.16
C PRO A 245 -17.77 -21.61 11.60
N LYS A 246 -16.57 -21.24 12.06
CA LYS A 246 -15.36 -22.01 11.80
C LYS A 246 -15.60 -23.44 12.29
N PRO A 247 -15.15 -24.48 11.57
CA PRO A 247 -15.14 -25.82 12.13
C PRO A 247 -14.51 -25.75 13.53
N ILE A 248 -15.20 -26.30 14.53
CA ILE A 248 -14.81 -26.18 15.93
C ILE A 248 -13.42 -26.79 16.07
N ASP A 249 -12.39 -25.94 16.09
CA ASP A 249 -11.07 -26.38 16.50
C ASP A 249 -11.10 -26.51 18.03
N ASN A 250 -11.17 -27.75 18.49
CA ASN A 250 -11.12 -28.09 19.92
C ASN A 250 -9.79 -27.65 20.57
N ARG A 251 -8.83 -27.09 19.81
CA ARG A 251 -7.58 -26.50 20.30
C ARG A 251 -7.67 -24.97 20.31
N LYS A 252 -8.35 -24.44 21.34
CA LYS A 252 -8.20 -23.08 21.91
C LYS A 252 -7.56 -22.02 20.99
N CYS A 253 -8.38 -21.26 20.26
CA CYS A 253 -8.11 -19.85 20.04
C CYS A 253 -9.08 -19.05 20.92
N LYS A 254 -8.53 -18.31 21.88
CA LYS A 254 -9.29 -17.25 22.55
C LYS A 254 -9.51 -16.16 21.50
N ASP A 255 -10.71 -16.08 20.94
CA ASP A 255 -11.15 -14.86 20.27
C ASP A 255 -11.14 -13.75 21.33
N GLN A 256 -10.16 -12.86 21.25
CA GLN A 256 -10.18 -11.63 22.05
C GLN A 256 -11.00 -10.61 21.27
N ASN A 257 -12.18 -10.28 21.81
CA ASN A 257 -12.92 -9.09 21.46
C ASN A 257 -12.04 -7.87 21.81
N TYR A 258 -11.43 -7.23 20.83
CA TYR A 258 -10.70 -5.99 21.04
C TYR A 258 -11.65 -4.81 20.95
N TYR A 259 -11.91 -4.18 22.10
CA TYR A 259 -12.45 -2.84 22.17
C TYR A 259 -11.35 -1.82 21.87
N VAL A 260 -11.66 -0.87 20.99
CA VAL A 260 -10.81 0.26 20.60
C VAL A 260 -10.86 1.34 21.69
N TYR A 261 -9.70 1.88 22.07
CA TYR A 261 -9.61 3.22 22.64
C TYR A 261 -8.84 4.09 21.65
N TYR A 262 -9.48 5.19 21.24
CA TYR A 262 -8.94 6.26 20.39
C TYR A 262 -7.88 7.07 21.12
#